data_AF-A0A7W1YZ01-F1
#
_entry.id   AF-A0A7W1YZ01-F1
#
_cell.length_a   1.000
_cell.length_b   1.000
_cell.length_c   1.000
_cell.angle_alpha   90.00
_cell.angle_beta   90.00
_cell.angle_gamma   90.00
#
_symmetry.space_group_name_H-M   'P 1'
#
loop_
_entity.id
_entity.type
_entity.pdbx_description
1 polymer ?
#
loop_
_entity_poly.entity_id
_entity_poly.type
_entity_poly.pdbx_seq_one_letter_code
_entity_poly.pdbx_strand_id
1 'polypeptide(L)' 'MFPYHHLVTAGLMHANDTETLRLTFSAHEVEITGQNLRPLLVALQDFAVKWVRAVPERYAQLQTGDSEVISRIRIEEAK' A
#
# COMPACT_ATOMS: atom_id res chain seq x y z
N MET A 1 5.84 -11.94 6.72
CA MET A 1 6.75 -11.09 5.93
C MET A 1 6.57 -11.51 4.47
N PHE A 2 6.25 -10.57 3.57
CA PHE A 2 6.06 -10.87 2.14
C PHE A 2 7.37 -10.63 1.39
N PRO A 3 7.94 -11.65 0.71
CA PRO A 3 9.17 -11.46 -0.01
C PRO A 3 8.92 -10.79 -1.37
N TYR A 4 9.77 -9.83 -1.74
CA TYR A 4 9.69 -9.15 -3.03
C TYR A 4 9.80 -10.07 -4.25
N HIS A 5 10.56 -11.16 -4.15
CA HIS A 5 10.71 -12.12 -5.25
C HIS A 5 9.42 -12.90 -5.55
N HIS A 6 8.41 -12.82 -4.68
CA HIS A 6 7.08 -13.36 -4.91
C HIS A 6 6.06 -12.30 -5.39
N LEU A 7 6.46 -11.02 -5.48
CA LEU A 7 5.58 -9.96 -5.98
C LEU A 7 5.41 -10.13 -7.49
N VAL A 8 4.19 -10.43 -7.93
CA VAL A 8 3.84 -10.68 -9.33
C VAL A 8 3.41 -9.38 -9.99
N THR A 9 2.49 -8.66 -9.36
CA THR A 9 2.00 -7.37 -9.88
C THR A 9 1.73 -6.38 -8.74
N ALA A 10 1.84 -5.10 -9.08
CA ALA A 10 1.40 -4.00 -8.24
C ALA A 10 0.56 -3.05 -9.09
N GLY A 11 -0.61 -2.66 -8.59
CA GLY A 11 -1.53 -1.77 -9.29
C GLY A 11 -2.09 -0.72 -8.35
N LEU A 12 -2.17 0.52 -8.81
CA LEU A 12 -2.80 1.61 -8.08
C LEU A 12 -4.13 1.96 -8.72
N MET A 13 -5.17 2.00 -7.90
CA MET A 13 -6.51 2.42 -8.27
C MET A 13 -6.89 3.66 -7.47
N HIS A 14 -7.55 4.62 -8.13
CA HIS A 14 -8.06 5.82 -7.50
C HIS A 14 -9.59 5.70 -7.44
N ALA A 15 -10.16 5.76 -6.25
CA ALA A 15 -11.59 5.67 -6.02
C ALA A 15 -12.04 6.82 -5.11
N ASN A 16 -12.78 7.77 -5.69
CA ASN A 16 -13.21 9.00 -5.03
C ASN A 16 -12.01 9.79 -4.46
N ASP A 17 -11.91 9.89 -3.13
CA ASP A 17 -10.85 10.58 -2.39
C ASP A 17 -9.82 9.63 -1.75
N THR A 18 -9.83 8.35 -2.16
CA THR A 18 -8.95 7.33 -1.62
C THR A 18 -8.25 6.56 -2.72
N GLU A 19 -7.00 6.23 -2.44
CA GLU A 19 -6.17 5.38 -3.28
C GLU A 19 -6.09 3.98 -2.71
N THR A 20 -6.15 3.00 -3.60
CA THR A 20 -5.98 1.59 -3.26
C THR A 20 -4.82 1.03 -4.07
N LEU A 21 -3.77 0.63 -3.38
CA LEU A 21 -2.63 -0.09 -3.92
C LEU A 21 -2.83 -1.59 -3.68
N ARG A 22 -2.98 -2.34 -4.78
CA ARG A 22 -3.15 -3.79 -4.79
C ARG A 22 -1.82 -4.43 -5.17
N LEU A 23 -1.32 -5.30 -4.30
CA LEU A 23 -0.10 -6.07 -4.49
C LEU A 23 -0.47 -7.55 -4.56
N THR A 24 -0.16 -8.19 -5.67
CA THR A 24 -0.40 -9.62 -5.86
C THR A 24 0.92 -10.36 -5.64
N PHE A 25 0.97 -11.18 -4.60
CA PHE A 25 2.03 -12.14 -4.35
C PHE A 25 1.61 -13.53 -4.82
N SER A 26 2.56 -14.45 -4.99
CA SER A 26 2.27 -15.82 -5.47
C SER A 26 1.20 -16.59 -4.68
N ALA A 27 1.02 -16.28 -3.40
CA ALA A 27 0.08 -16.97 -2.51
C ALA A 27 -0.84 -16.02 -1.75
N HIS A 28 -0.69 -14.71 -1.91
CA HIS A 28 -1.43 -13.72 -1.13
C HIS A 28 -1.73 -12.50 -1.96
N GLU A 29 -2.82 -11.86 -1.62
CA GLU A 29 -3.17 -10.55 -2.11
C GLU A 29 -3.12 -9.54 -0.96
N VAL A 30 -2.45 -8.42 -1.18
CA VAL A 30 -2.34 -7.35 -0.20
C VAL A 30 -2.98 -6.10 -0.78
N GLU A 31 -3.96 -5.57 -0.07
CA GLU A 31 -4.64 -4.33 -0.41
C GLU A 31 -4.27 -3.27 0.62
N ILE A 32 -3.72 -2.15 0.13
CA ILE A 32 -3.32 -1.00 0.94
C ILE A 32 -4.20 0.17 0.53
N THR A 33 -5.00 0.69 1.45
CA THR A 33 -5.88 1.84 1.21
C THR A 33 -5.34 3.07 1.92
N GLY A 34 -5.40 4.22 1.27
CA GLY A 34 -4.75 5.42 1.76
C GLY A 34 -4.91 6.66 0.89
N GLN A 35 -4.01 7.60 1.08
CA GLN A 35 -3.87 8.82 0.28
C GLN A 35 -2.43 8.94 -0.20
N ASN A 36 -2.25 9.44 -1.43
CA ASN A 36 -0.96 9.63 -2.07
C ASN A 36 -0.03 8.40 -1.98
N LEU A 37 -0.54 7.24 -2.37
CA LEU A 37 0.15 5.95 -2.48
C LEU A 37 0.96 5.80 -3.77
N ARG A 38 0.89 6.75 -4.70
CA ARG A 38 1.70 6.69 -5.93
C ARG A 38 3.22 6.66 -5.66
N PRO A 39 3.79 7.49 -4.77
CA PRO A 39 5.19 7.36 -4.37
C PRO A 39 5.52 5.99 -3.78
N LEU A 40 4.61 5.41 -3.00
CA LEU A 40 4.77 4.06 -2.45
C LEU A 40 4.84 2.99 -3.56
N LEU A 41 4.01 3.11 -4.60
CA LEU A 41 4.09 2.23 -5.78
C LEU A 41 5.47 2.31 -6.46
N VAL A 42 6.01 3.52 -6.64
CA VAL A 42 7.35 3.71 -7.24
C VAL A 42 8.43 3.11 -6.36
N ALA A 43 8.40 3.37 -5.05
CA ALA A 43 9.37 2.82 -4.11
C ALA A 43 9.33 1.28 -4.03
N LEU A 44 8.17 0.66 -4.26
CA LEU A 44 8.05 -0.79 -4.40
C LEU A 44 8.70 -1.33 -5.68
N GLN A 45 8.61 -0.59 -6.79
CA GLN A 45 9.30 -0.95 -8.05
C GLN A 45 10.83 -0.94 -7.88
N ASP A 46 11.34 0.02 -7.10
CA ASP A 46 12.76 0.15 -6.81
C ASP A 46 13.25 -0.79 -5.69
N PHE A 47 12.38 -1.65 -5.13
CA PHE A 47 12.67 -2.47 -3.95
C PHE A 47 13.17 -1.66 -2.75
N ALA A 48 12.81 -0.38 -2.66
CA ALA A 48 13.31 0.56 -1.66
C ALA A 48 12.51 0.52 -0.35
N VAL A 49 11.32 -0.09 -0.35
CA VAL A 49 10.45 -0.16 0.84
C VAL A 49 10.86 -1.33 1.73
N LYS A 50 11.27 -1.04 2.97
CA LYS A 50 11.60 -2.08 3.96
C LYS A 50 10.38 -2.65 4.67
N TRP A 51 9.44 -1.78 5.02
CA TRP A 51 8.18 -2.14 5.70
C TRP A 51 7.18 -0.99 5.55
N VAL A 52 5.90 -1.30 5.69
CA VAL A 52 4.81 -0.32 5.73
C VAL A 52 3.90 -0.60 6.92
N ARG A 53 3.20 0.42 7.41
CA ARG A 53 2.18 0.27 8.47
C ARG A 53 1.00 1.18 8.20
N ALA A 54 -0.17 0.78 8.69
CA ALA A 54 -1.28 1.71 8.82
C ALA A 54 -0.96 2.77 9.89
N VAL A 55 -1.29 4.02 9.57
CA VAL A 55 -1.28 5.15 10.49
C VAL A 55 -2.47 4.97 11.44
N PRO A 56 -2.30 5.08 12.76
CA PRO A 56 -3.43 5.03 13.68
C PRO A 56 -4.38 6.21 13.42
N GLU A 57 -5.70 5.97 13.46
CA GLU A 57 -6.74 6.95 13.11
C GLU A 57 -6.57 8.31 13.82
N ARG A 58 -6.12 8.30 15.08
CA ARG A 58 -5.86 9.50 15.89
C ARG A 58 -4.79 10.44 15.31
N TYR A 59 -3.97 9.97 14.37
CA TYR A 59 -2.94 10.74 13.69
C TYR A 59 -3.26 11.01 12.20
N ALA A 60 -4.38 10.49 11.69
CA ALA A 60 -4.75 10.68 10.29
C ALA A 60 -4.98 12.16 9.94
N GLN A 61 -5.49 12.94 10.89
CA GLN A 61 -5.77 14.37 10.72
C GLN A 61 -4.54 15.28 10.94
N LEU A 62 -3.46 14.73 11.50
CA LEU A 62 -2.22 15.48 11.78
C LEU A 62 -1.28 15.54 10.57
N GLN A 63 -1.55 14.77 9.52
CA GLN A 63 -0.77 14.81 8.29
C GLN A 63 -1.40 15.80 7.31
N THR A 64 -0.87 17.02 7.31
CA THR A 64 -1.23 18.08 6.36
C THR A 64 -0.17 18.11 5.24
N GLY A 65 -0.53 17.70 4.02
CA GLY A 65 0.34 17.80 2.83
C GLY A 65 0.56 16.48 2.07
N ASP A 66 1.45 16.53 1.06
CA ASP A 66 1.83 15.47 0.09
C ASP A 66 2.42 14.17 0.71
N SER A 67 2.15 13.86 1.98
CA SER A 67 2.66 12.67 2.64
C SER A 67 1.82 11.43 2.31
N GLU A 68 2.48 10.30 2.11
CA GLU A 68 1.84 8.99 1.91
C GLU A 68 1.13 8.57 3.21
N VAL A 69 -0.20 8.44 3.17
CA VAL A 69 -0.98 8.00 4.33
C VAL A 69 -1.58 6.65 4.04
N ILE A 70 -1.18 5.63 4.81
CA ILE A 70 -1.80 4.31 4.77
C ILE A 70 -2.86 4.24 5.88
N SER A 71 -4.12 4.15 5.51
CA SER A 71 -5.24 4.06 6.45
C SER A 71 -5.54 2.61 6.82
N ARG A 72 -5.43 1.69 5.87
CA ARG A 72 -5.77 0.28 6.06
C ARG A 72 -4.87 -0.63 5.24
N ILE A 73 -4.55 -1.79 5.81
CA ILE A 73 -3.89 -2.89 5.11
C ILE A 73 -4.77 -4.13 5.29
N ARG A 74 -5.14 -4.78 4.19
CA ARG A 74 -5.88 -6.05 4.16
C ARG A 74 -5.01 -7.09 3.47
N ILE A 75 -5.01 -8.31 3.99
CA ILE A 75 -4.24 -9.44 3.45
C ILE A 75 -5.22 -10.59 3.27
N GLU A 76 -5.24 -11.18 2.09
CA GLU A 76 -6.03 -12.37 1.76
C GLU A 76 -5.16 -13.44 1.11
N GLU A 77 -5.56 -14.71 1.20
CA GLU A 77 -4.92 -15.78 0.44
C GLU A 77 -5.34 -15.69 -1.03
N ALA A 78 -4.38 -15.86 -1.94
CA ALA A 78 -4.67 -15.93 -3.37
C ALA A 78 -5.38 -17.26 -3.67
N LYS A 79 -6.52 -17.19 -4.37
CA LYS A 79 -7.30 -18.36 -4.79
C LYS A 79 -6.66 -19.13 -5.93
#